data_AF-L8WQL8-F1
#
_entry.id   AF-L8WQL8-F1
#
_cell.length_a   1.000
_cell.length_b   1.000
_cell.length_c   1.000
_cell.angle_alpha   90.00
_cell.angle_beta   90.00
_cell.angle_gamma   90.00
#
_symmetry.space_group_name_H-M   'P 1'
#
loop_
_entity.id
_entity.type
_entity.pdbx_description
1 polymer ?
#
loop_
_entity_poly.entity_id
_entity_poly.type
_entity_poly.pdbx_seq_one_letter_code
_entity_poly.pdbx_strand_id
1 'polypeptide(L)'
;MEGGNPHESTLITSLRNLPSQSRVVDTTDPLSRKQLDFISKFPLEIFGYIADHLFAATPPQKNHHGSIHSTKPPFSTVRGFMSASRPLHDMGMLRWVYLLTIRDSGDWEVVLKMTNSVRELICLDGALDSGNQSVLNQFPHLHTVSINAHEDVYKNASGRFSYRDVFNLLPTSILRLEITCAHGPDLSIMRIVRDHCPNIEVLRLGRCTMFNRIPACEFWLGFPFEHDAYIASHGIEDYAHSVAQEIVSLRRLKQLRLGVYLVPSATVLAHRAYHLREVAAPVPVNWQQALIDSGQQPAVNEPPDEPLLIEFYHRDEEAESKFGPDTCSFCRDGFYEQSRALERSASAVMKAMVPSLESVEWMDWFSPYHLGVSRCDVGPGAARV
;
A
#
# COMPACT_ATOMS: atom_id res chain seq x y z
N MET A 1 -5.21 -25.40 -2.46
CA MET A 1 -4.23 -25.28 -1.37
C MET A 1 -3.85 -23.82 -1.32
N GLU A 2 -4.35 -23.12 -0.29
CA GLU A 2 -4.21 -21.67 -0.14
C GLU A 2 -2.76 -21.34 0.24
N GLY A 3 -2.03 -20.73 -0.69
CA GLY A 3 -0.68 -20.22 -0.46
C GLY A 3 -0.78 -18.85 0.21
N GLY A 4 -0.48 -18.81 1.51
CA GLY A 4 -0.37 -17.57 2.28
C GLY A 4 0.88 -16.80 1.90
N ASN A 5 0.71 -15.52 1.60
CA ASN A 5 1.78 -14.55 1.35
C ASN A 5 2.64 -14.39 2.61
N PRO A 6 3.98 -14.62 2.57
CA PRO A 6 4.82 -14.67 3.78
C PRO A 6 5.08 -13.29 4.44
N HIS A 7 4.43 -12.22 3.98
CA HIS A 7 4.46 -10.90 4.61
C HIS A 7 3.20 -10.50 5.40
N GLU A 8 2.19 -11.38 5.53
CA GLU A 8 1.02 -11.13 6.39
C GLU A 8 1.12 -11.88 7.72
N SER A 9 1.82 -11.31 8.71
CA SER A 9 1.57 -11.63 10.12
C SER A 9 1.58 -10.38 10.97
N THR A 10 0.86 -9.36 10.53
CA THR A 10 0.20 -8.46 11.47
C THR A 10 -1.09 -9.18 11.86
N LEU A 11 -1.31 -9.52 13.13
CA LEU A 11 -2.56 -10.15 13.59
C LEU A 11 -3.75 -9.20 13.33
N ILE A 12 -4.32 -9.26 12.13
CA ILE A 12 -5.50 -8.50 11.72
C ILE A 12 -6.65 -8.98 12.61
N THR A 13 -7.05 -8.19 13.59
CA THR A 13 -8.21 -8.54 14.43
C THR A 13 -9.48 -8.27 13.64
N SER A 14 -10.20 -9.33 13.27
CA SER A 14 -11.50 -9.24 12.61
C SER A 14 -12.51 -8.51 13.49
N LEU A 15 -13.28 -7.58 12.91
CA LEU A 15 -14.46 -6.98 13.55
C LEU A 15 -15.52 -8.04 13.89
N ARG A 16 -15.51 -9.20 13.21
CA ARG A 16 -16.40 -10.34 13.51
C ARG A 16 -16.13 -10.99 14.87
N ASN A 17 -15.01 -10.66 15.53
CA ASN A 17 -14.68 -11.11 16.88
C ASN A 17 -15.01 -10.07 17.97
N LEU A 18 -15.70 -8.97 17.63
CA LEU A 18 -16.24 -8.06 18.65
C LEU A 18 -17.28 -8.83 19.48
N PRO A 19 -17.13 -8.89 20.82
CA PRO A 19 -18.09 -9.59 21.65
C PRO A 19 -19.45 -8.89 21.57
N SER A 20 -20.46 -9.64 21.16
CA SER A 20 -21.87 -9.25 21.27
C SER A 20 -22.18 -8.83 22.71
N GLN A 21 -22.79 -7.66 22.87
CA GLN A 21 -23.33 -7.21 24.15
C GLN A 21 -24.38 -8.21 24.65
N SER A 22 -24.01 -9.05 25.62
CA SER A 22 -24.87 -9.57 26.70
C SER A 22 -24.20 -10.73 27.43
N ARG A 23 -23.44 -10.40 28.47
CA ARG A 23 -23.44 -11.23 29.68
C ARG A 23 -23.63 -10.31 30.87
N VAL A 24 -24.83 -10.35 31.42
CA VAL A 24 -25.13 -9.81 32.74
C VAL A 24 -24.13 -10.45 33.70
N VAL A 25 -23.26 -9.63 34.28
CA VAL A 25 -22.33 -10.08 35.31
C VAL A 25 -23.17 -10.52 36.50
N ASP A 26 -23.07 -11.80 36.87
CA ASP A 26 -23.72 -12.34 38.05
C ASP A 26 -23.07 -11.69 39.30
N THR A 27 -23.79 -10.75 39.90
CA THR A 27 -23.31 -9.91 41.03
C THR A 27 -23.22 -10.67 42.35
N THR A 28 -23.42 -12.00 42.32
CA THR A 28 -23.34 -12.89 43.47
C THR A 28 -21.93 -13.46 43.70
N ASP A 29 -20.99 -13.31 42.76
CA ASP A 29 -19.60 -13.74 42.95
C ASP A 29 -18.85 -12.78 43.91
N PRO A 30 -18.38 -13.24 45.08
CA PRO A 30 -17.61 -12.42 46.03
C PRO A 30 -16.29 -11.87 45.45
N LEU A 31 -15.75 -12.44 44.37
CA LEU A 31 -14.61 -11.86 43.65
C LEU A 31 -15.00 -10.58 42.88
N SER A 32 -16.23 -10.52 42.34
CA SER A 32 -16.72 -9.33 41.61
C SER A 32 -16.88 -8.11 42.54
N ARG A 33 -17.33 -8.32 43.78
CA ARG A 33 -17.49 -7.24 44.78
C ARG A 33 -16.16 -6.64 45.23
N LYS A 34 -15.11 -7.46 45.39
CA LYS A 34 -13.76 -6.98 45.75
C LYS A 34 -13.08 -6.22 44.61
N GLN A 35 -13.33 -6.60 43.35
CA GLN A 35 -12.81 -5.87 42.18
C GLN A 35 -13.45 -4.49 42.03
N LEU A 36 -14.76 -4.38 42.26
CA LEU A 36 -15.46 -3.08 42.29
C LEU A 36 -14.92 -2.14 43.38
N ASP A 37 -14.54 -2.68 44.53
CA ASP A 37 -13.97 -1.93 45.66
C ASP A 37 -12.51 -1.50 45.45
N PHE A 38 -11.80 -2.05 44.46
CA PHE A 38 -10.45 -1.60 44.08
C PHE A 38 -10.51 -0.43 43.09
N ILE A 39 -11.40 -0.51 42.10
CA ILE A 39 -11.58 0.56 41.10
C ILE A 39 -12.14 1.83 41.76
N SER A 40 -12.96 1.70 42.80
CA SER A 40 -13.44 2.85 43.58
C SER A 40 -12.36 3.55 44.41
N LYS A 41 -11.20 2.91 44.65
CA LYS A 41 -10.10 3.43 45.47
C LYS A 41 -9.05 4.20 44.68
N PHE A 42 -9.04 4.09 43.34
CA PHE A 42 -8.11 4.80 42.49
C PHE A 42 -8.85 5.78 41.57
N PRO A 43 -8.33 7.01 41.37
CA PRO A 43 -8.88 7.94 40.40
C PRO A 43 -8.89 7.34 38.98
N LEU A 44 -9.93 7.63 38.20
CA LEU A 44 -10.08 7.15 36.81
C LEU A 44 -8.93 7.61 35.92
N GLU A 45 -8.28 8.72 36.27
CA GLU A 45 -7.13 9.29 35.59
C GLU A 45 -5.94 8.32 35.57
N ILE A 46 -5.71 7.57 36.66
CA ILE A 46 -4.64 6.56 36.71
C ILE A 46 -4.90 5.45 35.70
N PHE A 47 -6.16 4.98 35.62
CA PHE A 47 -6.55 4.01 34.62
C PHE A 47 -6.44 4.57 33.19
N GLY A 48 -6.65 5.88 33.02
CA GLY A 48 -6.37 6.59 31.77
C GLY A 48 -4.93 6.43 31.32
N TYR A 49 -3.96 6.69 32.20
CA TYR A 49 -2.53 6.50 31.89
C TYR A 49 -2.17 5.03 31.60
N ILE A 50 -2.75 4.09 32.38
CA ILE A 50 -2.58 2.65 32.11
C ILE A 50 -3.12 2.31 30.72
N ALA A 51 -4.30 2.82 30.36
CA ALA A 51 -4.90 2.59 29.06
C ALA A 51 -4.07 3.22 27.93
N ASP A 52 -3.52 4.42 28.11
CA ASP A 52 -2.66 5.04 27.09
C ASP A 52 -1.41 4.20 26.81
N HIS A 53 -0.83 3.57 27.84
CA HIS A 53 0.29 2.66 27.67
C HIS A 53 -0.13 1.30 27.08
N LEU A 54 -1.18 0.69 27.63
CA LEU A 54 -1.64 -0.65 27.27
C LEU A 54 -2.17 -0.72 25.83
N PHE A 55 -2.76 0.38 25.33
CA PHE A 55 -3.32 0.48 23.98
C PHE A 55 -2.42 1.25 23.01
N ALA A 56 -1.20 1.61 23.41
CA ALA A 56 -0.28 2.36 22.58
C ALA A 56 -0.07 1.65 21.23
N ALA A 57 -0.37 2.35 20.14
CA ALA A 57 -0.08 1.85 18.82
C ALA A 57 1.44 1.90 18.58
N THR A 58 1.99 0.82 18.04
CA THR A 58 3.37 0.83 17.54
C THR A 58 3.35 1.57 16.21
N PRO A 59 4.10 2.67 16.06
CA PRO A 59 4.12 3.42 14.81
C PRO A 59 4.66 2.53 13.67
N PRO A 60 4.35 2.86 12.41
CA PRO A 60 4.95 2.18 11.27
C PRO A 60 6.47 2.13 11.42
N GLN A 61 7.06 0.99 11.10
CA GLN A 61 8.51 0.87 11.07
C GLN A 61 9.06 1.91 10.08
N LYS A 62 10.16 2.59 10.47
CA LYS A 62 10.79 3.61 9.63
C LYS A 62 11.50 3.03 8.40
N ASN A 63 11.44 1.72 8.18
CA ASN A 63 12.00 1.12 6.98
C ASN A 63 11.20 1.61 5.76
N HIS A 64 11.92 2.06 4.74
CA HIS A 64 11.35 2.65 3.53
C HIS A 64 10.41 1.69 2.77
N HIS A 65 10.44 0.40 3.10
CA HIS A 65 9.61 -0.65 2.53
C HIS A 65 8.30 -0.90 3.31
N GLY A 66 8.13 -0.28 4.48
CA GLY A 66 6.98 -0.49 5.37
C GLY A 66 5.74 0.34 5.00
N SER A 67 4.57 -0.12 5.44
CA SER A 67 3.33 0.64 5.32
C SER A 67 3.34 1.91 6.19
N ILE A 68 2.48 2.88 5.87
CA ILE A 68 2.28 4.10 6.68
C ILE A 68 1.46 3.87 7.95
N HIS A 69 0.86 2.69 8.12
CA HIS A 69 -0.07 2.44 9.21
C HIS A 69 0.59 1.94 10.49
N SER A 70 0.02 2.33 11.62
CA SER A 70 0.39 1.87 12.95
C SER A 70 -0.11 0.43 13.17
N THR A 71 0.45 -0.26 14.16
CA THR A 71 -0.06 -1.57 14.59
C THR A 71 -0.53 -1.48 16.04
N LYS A 72 -1.66 -2.11 16.34
CA LYS A 72 -2.21 -2.15 17.70
C LYS A 72 -1.79 -3.43 18.42
N PRO A 73 -1.71 -3.44 19.77
CA PRO A 73 -1.46 -4.67 20.52
C PRO A 73 -2.54 -5.72 20.23
N PRO A 74 -2.23 -7.02 20.36
CA PRO A 74 -3.24 -8.08 20.23
C PRO A 74 -4.38 -7.91 21.23
N PHE A 75 -5.62 -8.25 20.83
CA PHE A 75 -6.78 -8.08 21.71
C PHE A 75 -6.65 -8.90 23.01
N SER A 76 -6.02 -10.08 22.93
CA SER A 76 -5.73 -10.93 24.09
C SER A 76 -4.94 -10.19 25.19
N THR A 77 -4.06 -9.25 24.82
CA THR A 77 -3.26 -8.45 25.75
C THR A 77 -4.11 -7.43 26.51
N VAL A 78 -5.13 -6.86 25.85
CA VAL A 78 -5.94 -5.77 26.43
C VAL A 78 -7.29 -6.22 26.98
N ARG A 79 -7.72 -7.45 26.64
CA ARG A 79 -9.03 -8.01 27.00
C ARG A 79 -9.30 -7.98 28.50
N GLY A 80 -8.30 -8.29 29.32
CA GLY A 80 -8.43 -8.28 30.78
C GLY A 80 -8.85 -6.91 31.32
N PHE A 81 -8.20 -5.84 30.83
CA PHE A 81 -8.55 -4.46 31.17
C PHE A 81 -9.97 -4.12 30.75
N MET A 82 -10.34 -4.43 29.50
CA MET A 82 -11.66 -4.12 28.94
C MET A 82 -12.81 -4.95 29.51
N SER A 83 -12.50 -6.06 30.18
CA SER A 83 -13.50 -6.95 30.80
C SER A 83 -13.64 -6.70 32.31
N ALA A 84 -12.75 -5.89 32.91
CA ALA A 84 -12.70 -5.72 34.35
C ALA A 84 -13.88 -4.88 34.90
N SER A 85 -14.35 -3.88 34.15
CA SER A 85 -15.54 -3.09 34.50
C SER A 85 -16.04 -2.28 33.30
N ARG A 86 -17.26 -1.73 33.40
CA ARG A 86 -17.83 -0.86 32.35
C ARG A 86 -17.00 0.41 32.07
N PRO A 87 -16.54 1.19 33.06
CA PRO A 87 -15.69 2.35 32.78
C PRO A 87 -14.39 2.01 32.05
N LEU A 88 -13.74 0.90 32.42
CA LEU A 88 -12.51 0.45 31.76
C LEU A 88 -12.78 -0.11 30.37
N HIS A 89 -13.93 -0.75 30.17
CA HIS A 89 -14.42 -1.16 28.86
C HIS A 89 -14.55 0.05 27.93
N ASP A 90 -15.29 1.08 28.35
CA ASP A 90 -15.53 2.27 27.54
C ASP A 90 -14.21 3.01 27.23
N MET A 91 -13.33 3.13 28.24
CA MET A 91 -12.00 3.73 28.11
C MET A 91 -11.09 2.97 27.14
N GLY A 92 -11.09 1.63 27.23
CA GLY A 92 -10.32 0.77 26.34
C GLY A 92 -10.88 0.74 24.93
N MET A 93 -12.21 0.68 24.78
CA MET A 93 -12.88 0.69 23.48
C MET A 93 -12.55 1.95 22.69
N LEU A 94 -12.59 3.13 23.31
CA LEU A 94 -12.25 4.39 22.65
C LEU A 94 -10.84 4.39 22.03
N ARG A 95 -9.86 3.78 22.72
CA ARG A 95 -8.48 3.64 22.24
C ARG A 95 -8.34 2.51 21.23
N TRP A 96 -9.08 1.42 21.43
CA TRP A 96 -9.03 0.25 20.55
C TRP A 96 -9.56 0.53 19.14
N VAL A 97 -10.59 1.38 19.04
CA VAL A 97 -11.25 1.73 17.77
C VAL A 97 -10.58 2.90 17.05
N TYR A 98 -9.54 3.49 17.63
CA TYR A 98 -8.71 4.52 17.00
C TYR A 98 -8.16 4.04 15.64
N LEU A 99 -7.78 2.75 15.57
CA LEU A 99 -7.26 2.09 14.38
C LEU A 99 -8.06 0.83 14.08
N LEU A 100 -8.66 0.78 12.88
CA LEU A 100 -9.46 -0.34 12.41
C LEU A 100 -9.01 -0.84 11.03
N THR A 101 -9.17 -2.14 10.83
CA THR A 101 -9.01 -2.77 9.52
C THR A 101 -10.39 -3.15 9.00
N ILE A 102 -10.72 -2.71 7.79
CA ILE A 102 -11.94 -3.03 7.07
C ILE A 102 -11.60 -4.13 6.07
N ARG A 103 -12.21 -5.30 6.22
CA ARG A 103 -11.87 -6.47 5.41
C ARG A 103 -12.75 -6.59 4.18
N ASP A 104 -14.01 -6.21 4.31
CA ASP A 104 -15.02 -6.29 3.27
C ASP A 104 -16.04 -5.16 3.45
N SER A 105 -16.91 -4.94 2.48
CA SER A 105 -17.90 -3.86 2.53
C SER A 105 -18.95 -4.02 3.64
N GLY A 106 -19.11 -5.22 4.22
CA GLY A 106 -20.01 -5.47 5.34
C GLY A 106 -19.51 -4.89 6.67
N ASP A 107 -18.20 -4.75 6.84
CA ASP A 107 -17.59 -4.21 8.07
C ASP A 107 -18.00 -2.74 8.32
N TRP A 108 -18.36 -1.99 7.28
CA TRP A 108 -18.76 -0.58 7.40
C TRP A 108 -19.96 -0.35 8.32
N GLU A 109 -20.91 -1.30 8.38
CA GLU A 109 -22.09 -1.17 9.25
C GLU A 109 -21.70 -1.07 10.74
N VAL A 110 -20.62 -1.75 11.12
CA VAL A 110 -20.08 -1.72 12.48
C VAL A 110 -19.27 -0.46 12.71
N VAL A 111 -18.38 -0.13 11.77
CA VAL A 111 -17.42 0.97 11.94
C VAL A 111 -18.09 2.34 11.88
N LEU A 112 -19.18 2.49 11.12
CA LEU A 112 -19.96 3.73 11.09
C LEU A 112 -20.61 4.08 12.45
N LYS A 113 -20.71 3.13 13.38
CA LYS A 113 -21.18 3.40 14.75
C LYS A 113 -20.10 4.07 15.62
N MET A 114 -18.87 4.20 15.12
CA MET A 114 -17.68 4.65 15.85
C MET A 114 -16.96 5.83 15.16
N THR A 115 -17.64 6.53 14.25
CA THR A 115 -17.04 7.55 13.35
C THR A 115 -16.21 8.62 14.06
N ASN A 116 -16.65 9.06 15.24
CA ASN A 116 -15.97 10.10 16.01
C ASN A 116 -14.69 9.62 16.72
N SER A 117 -14.44 8.32 16.78
CA SER A 117 -13.32 7.73 17.51
C SER A 117 -12.23 7.20 16.60
N VAL A 118 -12.56 6.83 15.37
CA VAL A 118 -11.59 6.36 14.37
C VAL A 118 -10.67 7.50 13.94
N ARG A 119 -9.38 7.21 13.83
CA ARG A 119 -8.33 8.11 13.33
C ARG A 119 -7.50 7.48 12.23
N GLU A 120 -7.54 6.15 12.13
CA GLU A 120 -6.78 5.39 11.17
C GLU A 120 -7.59 4.21 10.62
N LEU A 121 -7.59 4.06 9.29
CA LEU A 121 -8.28 2.97 8.59
C LEU A 121 -7.32 2.25 7.63
N ILE A 122 -7.39 0.92 7.68
CA ILE A 122 -6.73 0.02 6.72
C ILE A 122 -7.83 -0.71 5.97
N CYS A 123 -8.05 -0.36 4.71
CA CYS A 123 -9.06 -0.98 3.85
C CYS A 123 -8.38 -2.05 2.98
N LEU A 124 -8.76 -3.32 3.19
CA LEU A 124 -8.28 -4.44 2.38
C LEU A 124 -9.02 -4.50 1.04
N ASP A 125 -8.62 -5.44 0.19
CA ASP A 125 -9.23 -5.68 -1.12
C ASP A 125 -10.75 -5.95 -0.95
N GLY A 126 -11.58 -5.32 -1.77
CA GLY A 126 -13.05 -5.40 -1.68
C GLY A 126 -13.70 -4.65 -0.52
N ALA A 127 -12.94 -3.93 0.32
CA ALA A 127 -13.52 -3.09 1.37
C ALA A 127 -14.28 -1.88 0.78
N LEU A 128 -13.76 -1.29 -0.31
CA LEU A 128 -14.42 -0.21 -1.04
C LEU A 128 -15.02 -0.74 -2.35
N ASP A 129 -16.33 -0.61 -2.48
CA ASP A 129 -17.11 -0.95 -3.66
C ASP A 129 -17.80 0.30 -4.25
N SER A 130 -18.49 0.14 -5.37
CA SER A 130 -19.20 1.25 -6.01
C SER A 130 -20.31 1.88 -5.15
N GLY A 131 -20.81 1.17 -4.14
CA GLY A 131 -21.86 1.65 -3.24
C GLY A 131 -21.34 2.49 -2.07
N ASN A 132 -20.04 2.44 -1.77
CA ASN A 132 -19.48 3.03 -0.55
C ASN A 132 -18.24 3.92 -0.77
N GLN A 133 -17.95 4.36 -2.01
CA GLN A 133 -16.82 5.24 -2.37
C GLN A 133 -16.70 6.55 -1.55
N SER A 134 -17.78 7.00 -0.91
CA SER A 134 -17.82 8.21 -0.08
C SER A 134 -17.79 7.93 1.43
N VAL A 135 -17.73 6.66 1.85
CA VAL A 135 -17.87 6.25 3.25
C VAL A 135 -16.79 6.86 4.14
N LEU A 136 -15.58 7.08 3.62
CA LEU A 136 -14.48 7.69 4.35
C LEU A 136 -14.82 9.11 4.82
N ASN A 137 -15.67 9.84 4.10
CA ASN A 137 -16.08 11.20 4.47
C ASN A 137 -16.93 11.25 5.77
N GLN A 138 -17.43 10.10 6.24
CA GLN A 138 -18.18 10.01 7.50
C GLN A 138 -17.29 10.07 8.75
N PHE A 139 -15.97 10.06 8.59
CA PHE A 139 -15.01 10.02 9.70
C PHE A 139 -14.33 11.38 9.86
N PRO A 140 -14.87 12.31 10.68
CA PRO A 140 -14.40 13.70 10.75
C PRO A 140 -12.97 13.84 11.27
N HIS A 141 -12.45 12.83 11.95
CA HIS A 141 -11.11 12.84 12.53
C HIS A 141 -10.14 11.83 11.90
N LEU A 142 -10.49 11.27 10.74
CA LEU A 142 -9.64 10.32 10.04
C LEU A 142 -8.37 11.00 9.53
N HIS A 143 -7.21 10.58 10.02
CA HIS A 143 -5.90 11.17 9.69
C HIS A 143 -5.07 10.30 8.75
N THR A 144 -5.16 8.98 8.88
CA THR A 144 -4.36 8.04 8.11
C THR A 144 -5.26 7.01 7.45
N VAL A 145 -5.08 6.79 6.16
CA VAL A 145 -5.83 5.78 5.39
C VAL A 145 -4.87 5.00 4.52
N SER A 146 -4.93 3.67 4.60
CA SER A 146 -4.28 2.77 3.65
C SER A 146 -5.37 1.97 2.92
N ILE A 147 -5.35 1.95 1.60
CA ILE A 147 -6.36 1.29 0.76
C ILE A 147 -5.67 0.33 -0.19
N ASN A 148 -6.10 -0.93 -0.18
CA ASN A 148 -5.85 -1.85 -1.29
C ASN A 148 -6.90 -1.59 -2.38
N ALA A 149 -6.45 -1.07 -3.50
CA ALA A 149 -7.28 -0.64 -4.63
C ALA A 149 -7.23 -1.63 -5.81
N HIS A 150 -6.96 -2.91 -5.56
CA HIS A 150 -6.90 -3.94 -6.61
C HIS A 150 -8.22 -4.10 -7.38
N GLU A 151 -9.35 -3.82 -6.74
CA GLU A 151 -10.68 -3.78 -7.37
C GLU A 151 -11.05 -2.40 -7.98
N ASP A 152 -10.10 -1.52 -8.27
CA ASP A 152 -10.37 -0.25 -9.00
C ASP A 152 -10.60 -0.46 -10.51
N VAL A 153 -10.73 -1.71 -10.92
CA VAL A 153 -10.97 -2.17 -12.29
C VAL A 153 -12.04 -3.27 -12.27
N TYR A 154 -12.92 -3.25 -13.26
CA TYR A 154 -13.96 -4.27 -13.44
C TYR A 154 -14.26 -4.52 -14.92
N LYS A 155 -14.87 -5.67 -15.23
CA LYS A 155 -15.41 -5.95 -16.56
C LYS A 155 -16.81 -5.36 -16.70
N ASN A 156 -17.00 -4.47 -17.66
CA ASN A 156 -18.32 -3.92 -17.98
C ASN A 156 -19.20 -4.96 -18.71
N ALA A 157 -20.44 -4.59 -19.07
CA ALA A 157 -21.39 -5.49 -19.73
C ALA A 157 -20.89 -6.06 -21.08
N SER A 158 -19.89 -5.44 -21.72
CA SER A 158 -19.25 -5.93 -22.95
C SER A 158 -18.04 -6.85 -22.70
N GLY A 159 -17.74 -7.16 -21.43
CA GLY A 159 -16.58 -7.93 -21.02
C GLY A 159 -15.25 -7.16 -21.06
N ARG A 160 -15.27 -5.86 -21.42
CA ARG A 160 -14.09 -5.00 -21.45
C ARG A 160 -13.79 -4.45 -20.06
N PHE A 161 -12.51 -4.32 -19.75
CA PHE A 161 -12.09 -3.66 -18.53
C PHE A 161 -12.45 -2.17 -18.53
N SER A 162 -12.79 -1.66 -17.36
CA SER A 162 -13.12 -0.26 -17.11
C SER A 162 -12.60 0.11 -15.73
N TYR A 163 -12.04 1.31 -15.62
CA TYR A 163 -11.58 1.85 -14.34
C TYR A 163 -12.75 2.38 -13.53
N ARG A 164 -12.62 2.25 -12.22
CA ARG A 164 -13.52 2.80 -11.21
C ARG A 164 -12.70 3.69 -10.29
N ASP A 165 -13.23 4.84 -9.91
CA ASP A 165 -12.57 5.66 -8.89
C ASP A 165 -12.50 4.89 -7.56
N VAL A 166 -11.36 4.92 -6.88
CA VAL A 166 -11.16 4.25 -5.58
C VAL A 166 -12.09 4.85 -4.51
N PHE A 167 -12.26 6.17 -4.57
CA PHE A 167 -13.15 6.96 -3.75
C PHE A 167 -13.54 8.20 -4.56
N ASN A 168 -14.67 8.84 -4.22
CA ASN A 168 -15.10 10.09 -4.86
C ASN A 168 -15.10 11.29 -3.90
N LEU A 169 -15.01 11.04 -2.60
CA LEU A 169 -14.96 12.04 -1.54
C LEU A 169 -14.00 11.57 -0.45
N LEU A 170 -13.19 12.48 0.07
CA LEU A 170 -12.32 12.25 1.21
C LEU A 170 -12.57 13.30 2.30
N PRO A 171 -12.45 12.94 3.59
CA PRO A 171 -12.51 13.93 4.66
C PRO A 171 -11.25 14.81 4.65
N THR A 172 -11.44 16.11 4.94
CA THR A 172 -10.36 17.11 4.96
C THR A 172 -9.33 16.90 6.08
N SER A 173 -9.62 16.01 7.03
CA SER A 173 -8.76 15.66 8.16
C SER A 173 -7.64 14.69 7.81
N ILE A 174 -7.65 14.09 6.60
CA ILE A 174 -6.59 13.18 6.16
C ILE A 174 -5.27 13.94 6.01
N LEU A 175 -4.24 13.38 6.66
CA LEU A 175 -2.86 13.82 6.59
C LEU A 175 -1.98 12.82 5.85
N ARG A 176 -2.37 11.54 5.82
CA ARG A 176 -1.59 10.47 5.20
C ARG A 176 -2.51 9.53 4.43
N LEU A 177 -2.22 9.34 3.15
CA LEU A 177 -2.93 8.41 2.29
C LEU A 177 -1.93 7.46 1.61
N GLU A 178 -2.22 6.18 1.67
CA GLU A 178 -1.53 5.13 0.93
C GLU A 178 -2.54 4.34 0.11
N ILE A 179 -2.28 4.24 -1.19
CA ILE A 179 -2.97 3.36 -2.11
C ILE A 179 -2.00 2.26 -2.48
N THR A 180 -2.46 1.02 -2.47
CA THR A 180 -1.69 -0.15 -2.86
C THR A 180 -2.44 -0.93 -3.92
N CYS A 181 -1.72 -1.67 -4.75
CA CYS A 181 -2.29 -2.57 -5.75
C CYS A 181 -3.28 -1.91 -6.74
N ALA A 182 -3.21 -0.60 -6.99
CA ALA A 182 -4.10 0.05 -7.97
C ALA A 182 -3.79 -0.35 -9.41
N HIS A 183 -4.81 -0.50 -10.26
CA HIS A 183 -4.66 -0.60 -11.71
C HIS A 183 -4.94 0.74 -12.41
N GLY A 184 -5.80 1.57 -11.82
CA GLY A 184 -6.19 2.86 -12.36
C GLY A 184 -5.07 3.90 -12.39
N PRO A 185 -5.27 4.99 -13.17
CA PRO A 185 -4.28 6.04 -13.30
C PRO A 185 -4.15 6.88 -12.02
N ASP A 186 -2.91 7.06 -11.55
CA ASP A 186 -2.55 7.85 -10.36
C ASP A 186 -3.13 9.27 -10.37
N LEU A 187 -3.23 9.89 -11.54
CA LEU A 187 -3.72 11.26 -11.71
C LEU A 187 -5.18 11.43 -11.23
N SER A 188 -6.04 10.40 -11.35
CA SER A 188 -7.41 10.49 -10.83
C SER A 188 -7.41 10.60 -9.31
N ILE A 189 -6.55 9.80 -8.65
CA ILE A 189 -6.39 9.80 -7.19
C ILE A 189 -5.81 11.14 -6.73
N MET A 190 -4.75 11.62 -7.37
CA MET A 190 -4.12 12.91 -7.06
C MET A 190 -5.11 14.06 -7.17
N ARG A 191 -5.93 14.10 -8.22
CA ARG A 191 -6.98 15.11 -8.40
C ARG A 191 -7.95 15.13 -7.23
N ILE A 192 -8.44 13.97 -6.80
CA ILE A 192 -9.40 13.91 -5.69
C ILE A 192 -8.76 14.32 -4.36
N VAL A 193 -7.52 13.91 -4.12
CA VAL A 193 -6.71 14.33 -2.95
C VAL A 193 -6.50 15.85 -2.96
N ARG A 194 -6.17 16.42 -4.11
CA ARG A 194 -6.01 17.87 -4.30
C ARG A 194 -7.28 18.61 -3.89
N ASP A 195 -8.43 18.12 -4.33
CA ASP A 195 -9.70 18.81 -4.17
C ASP A 195 -10.26 18.68 -2.73
N HIS A 196 -9.92 17.61 -2.00
CA HIS A 196 -10.53 17.30 -0.70
C HIS A 196 -9.57 17.31 0.50
N CYS A 197 -8.26 17.12 0.30
CA CYS A 197 -7.28 16.95 1.36
C CYS A 197 -6.15 18.00 1.27
N PRO A 198 -6.45 19.31 1.41
CA PRO A 198 -5.46 20.37 1.22
C PRO A 198 -4.31 20.35 2.25
N ASN A 199 -4.50 19.61 3.36
CA ASN A 199 -3.52 19.49 4.44
C ASN A 199 -2.72 18.19 4.40
N ILE A 200 -2.85 17.37 3.36
CA ILE A 200 -2.13 16.10 3.24
C ILE A 200 -0.61 16.33 3.33
N GLU A 201 0.07 15.48 4.08
CA GLU A 201 1.51 15.52 4.31
C GLU A 201 2.24 14.35 3.61
N VAL A 202 1.58 13.20 3.51
CA VAL A 202 2.14 11.97 2.91
C VAL A 202 1.14 11.40 1.91
N LEU A 203 1.56 11.24 0.66
CA LEU A 203 0.81 10.55 -0.38
C LEU A 203 1.65 9.43 -0.97
N ARG A 204 1.17 8.19 -0.87
CA ARG A 204 1.82 7.01 -1.46
C ARG A 204 0.88 6.34 -2.44
N LEU A 205 1.32 6.16 -3.67
CA LEU A 205 0.54 5.55 -4.74
C LEU A 205 1.29 4.32 -5.24
N GLY A 206 0.82 3.15 -4.85
CA GLY A 206 1.37 1.86 -5.24
C GLY A 206 0.44 1.16 -6.24
N ARG A 207 1.05 0.54 -7.25
CA ARG A 207 0.34 -0.15 -8.33
C ARG A 207 0.26 -1.65 -8.08
N CYS A 208 -0.72 -2.29 -8.70
CA CYS A 208 -0.65 -3.73 -8.94
C CYS A 208 0.47 -3.94 -9.95
N THR A 209 1.37 -4.88 -9.68
CA THR A 209 2.52 -5.14 -10.55
C THR A 209 2.72 -6.65 -10.65
N MET A 210 3.61 -7.05 -11.55
CA MET A 210 4.01 -8.44 -11.65
C MET A 210 4.78 -8.96 -10.42
N PHE A 211 5.29 -8.05 -9.58
CA PHE A 211 6.13 -8.38 -8.43
C PHE A 211 5.35 -8.56 -7.12
N ASN A 212 4.18 -7.91 -6.98
CA ASN A 212 3.34 -8.00 -5.77
C ASN A 212 2.09 -8.85 -5.96
N ARG A 213 1.90 -9.46 -7.14
CA ARG A 213 0.71 -10.26 -7.44
C ARG A 213 1.10 -11.54 -8.19
N ILE A 214 1.28 -12.63 -7.44
CA ILE A 214 1.53 -13.96 -7.98
C ILE A 214 0.44 -14.90 -7.42
N PRO A 215 -0.33 -15.60 -8.28
CA PRO A 215 -0.34 -15.54 -9.75
C PRO A 215 -0.87 -14.19 -10.27
N ALA A 216 -0.70 -13.95 -11.58
CA ALA A 216 -1.25 -12.79 -12.27
C ALA A 216 -2.76 -12.64 -12.05
N CYS A 217 -3.22 -11.40 -11.81
CA CYS A 217 -4.66 -11.12 -11.77
C CYS A 217 -5.26 -11.05 -13.18
N GLU A 218 -6.60 -11.10 -13.26
CA GLU A 218 -7.34 -11.12 -14.52
C GLU A 218 -7.05 -9.90 -15.41
N PHE A 219 -6.73 -8.75 -14.82
CA PHE A 219 -6.33 -7.55 -15.55
C PHE A 219 -5.10 -7.80 -16.43
N TRP A 220 -4.04 -8.38 -15.86
CA TRP A 220 -2.80 -8.63 -16.61
C TRP A 220 -3.02 -9.62 -17.76
N LEU A 221 -3.92 -10.59 -17.59
CA LEU A 221 -4.31 -11.51 -18.67
C LEU A 221 -5.03 -10.79 -19.82
N GLY A 222 -5.74 -9.69 -19.54
CA GLY A 222 -6.40 -8.88 -20.57
C GLY A 222 -5.50 -7.81 -21.22
N PHE A 223 -4.36 -7.50 -20.60
CA PHE A 223 -3.43 -6.46 -21.03
C PHE A 223 -1.96 -6.94 -20.96
N PRO A 224 -1.58 -7.95 -21.75
CA PRO A 224 -0.27 -8.60 -21.65
C PRO A 224 0.93 -7.71 -22.01
N PHE A 225 0.69 -6.55 -22.61
CA PHE A 225 1.72 -5.60 -23.03
C PHE A 225 1.69 -4.28 -22.23
N GLU A 226 0.80 -4.11 -21.25
CA GLU A 226 0.67 -2.84 -20.51
C GLU A 226 1.64 -2.73 -19.31
N HIS A 227 2.72 -3.51 -19.28
CA HIS A 227 3.74 -3.37 -18.23
C HIS A 227 4.50 -2.04 -18.30
N ASP A 228 4.57 -1.43 -19.49
CA ASP A 228 5.12 -0.09 -19.71
C ASP A 228 4.33 0.99 -18.97
N ALA A 229 3.11 0.70 -18.49
CA ALA A 229 2.30 1.63 -17.70
C ALA A 229 2.93 1.98 -16.34
N TYR A 230 3.89 1.19 -15.86
CA TYR A 230 4.58 1.43 -14.59
C TYR A 230 6.10 1.15 -14.64
N ILE A 231 6.66 0.82 -15.81
CA ILE A 231 8.10 0.66 -16.03
C ILE A 231 8.49 1.48 -17.26
N ALA A 232 9.25 2.55 -17.08
CA ALA A 232 9.68 3.39 -18.19
C ALA A 232 10.99 4.11 -17.90
N SER A 233 11.79 4.35 -18.93
CA SER A 233 13.03 5.15 -18.87
C SER A 233 13.01 6.38 -19.79
N HIS A 234 11.88 6.68 -20.40
CA HIS A 234 11.69 7.78 -21.35
C HIS A 234 10.45 8.60 -20.98
N GLY A 235 10.39 9.87 -21.38
CA GLY A 235 9.28 10.78 -21.01
C GLY A 235 9.21 11.10 -19.51
N ILE A 236 10.28 10.86 -18.77
CA ILE A 236 10.29 10.94 -17.30
C ILE A 236 10.08 12.36 -16.78
N GLU A 237 10.66 13.37 -17.45
CA GLU A 237 10.48 14.77 -17.07
C GLU A 237 9.04 15.25 -17.35
N ASP A 238 8.44 14.83 -18.47
CA ASP A 238 7.06 15.13 -18.80
C ASP A 238 6.10 14.48 -17.79
N TYR A 239 6.33 13.21 -17.45
CA TYR A 239 5.57 12.52 -16.40
C TYR A 239 5.70 13.23 -15.05
N ALA A 240 6.94 13.59 -14.66
CA ALA A 240 7.19 14.32 -13.42
C ALA A 240 6.50 15.68 -13.40
N HIS A 241 6.48 16.38 -14.55
CA HIS A 241 5.78 17.65 -14.71
C HIS A 241 4.25 17.47 -14.57
N SER A 242 3.66 16.48 -15.24
CA SER A 242 2.22 16.19 -15.13
C SER A 242 1.81 15.83 -13.70
N VAL A 243 2.59 14.98 -13.02
CA VAL A 243 2.38 14.67 -11.61
C VAL A 243 2.45 15.94 -10.77
N ALA A 244 3.51 16.73 -10.92
CA ALA A 244 3.71 17.94 -10.14
C ALA A 244 2.60 18.99 -10.35
N GLN A 245 2.08 19.10 -11.58
CA GLN A 245 0.92 19.95 -11.87
C GLN A 245 -0.32 19.52 -11.09
N GLU A 246 -0.61 18.21 -10.99
CA GLU A 246 -1.76 17.72 -10.25
C GLU A 246 -1.66 17.97 -8.74
N ILE A 247 -0.44 18.00 -8.17
CA ILE A 247 -0.23 18.16 -6.72
C ILE A 247 0.26 19.55 -6.30
N VAL A 248 0.38 20.50 -7.24
CA VAL A 248 0.98 21.83 -6.98
C VAL A 248 0.29 22.62 -5.86
N SER A 249 -1.02 22.45 -5.66
CA SER A 249 -1.76 23.14 -4.62
C SER A 249 -1.69 22.46 -3.24
N LEU A 250 -1.10 21.27 -3.13
CA LEU A 250 -0.92 20.54 -1.89
C LEU A 250 0.26 21.09 -1.09
N ARG A 251 0.10 22.31 -0.55
CA ARG A 251 1.18 23.09 0.09
C ARG A 251 1.80 22.47 1.34
N ARG A 252 1.20 21.41 1.89
CA ARG A 252 1.70 20.68 3.05
C ARG A 252 2.27 19.31 2.70
N LEU A 253 2.23 18.91 1.43
CA LEU A 253 2.75 17.62 0.99
C LEU A 253 4.27 17.63 1.13
N LYS A 254 4.77 16.75 2.00
CA LYS A 254 6.19 16.58 2.31
C LYS A 254 6.76 15.32 1.66
N GLN A 255 5.96 14.26 1.57
CA GLN A 255 6.41 12.97 1.06
C GLN A 255 5.48 12.47 -0.03
N LEU A 256 6.06 12.14 -1.18
CA LEU A 256 5.37 11.52 -2.30
C LEU A 256 6.04 10.17 -2.60
N ARG A 257 5.26 9.10 -2.75
CA ARG A 257 5.72 7.82 -3.31
C ARG A 257 4.93 7.48 -4.55
N LEU A 258 5.63 7.08 -5.61
CA LEU A 258 5.05 6.69 -6.90
C LEU A 258 5.41 5.24 -7.24
N GLY A 259 4.40 4.49 -7.67
CA GLY A 259 4.45 3.07 -8.00
C GLY A 259 5.11 2.77 -9.35
N VAL A 260 6.11 3.54 -9.75
CA VAL A 260 6.74 3.49 -11.09
C VAL A 260 8.23 3.17 -10.95
N TYR A 261 8.71 2.27 -11.79
CA TYR A 261 10.13 1.91 -11.93
C TYR A 261 10.76 2.72 -13.07
N LEU A 262 11.86 3.42 -12.79
CA LEU A 262 12.54 4.27 -13.77
C LEU A 262 13.65 3.52 -14.51
N VAL A 263 13.30 2.37 -15.09
CA VAL A 263 14.19 1.51 -15.90
C VAL A 263 13.55 1.24 -17.27
N PRO A 264 14.33 0.84 -18.30
CA PRO A 264 13.75 0.47 -19.59
C PRO A 264 12.70 -0.63 -19.45
N SER A 265 11.59 -0.59 -20.20
CA SER A 265 10.52 -1.60 -20.10
C SER A 265 10.98 -3.01 -20.43
N ALA A 266 11.97 -3.15 -21.32
CA ALA A 266 12.60 -4.42 -21.65
C ALA A 266 13.45 -5.03 -20.51
N THR A 267 13.71 -4.31 -19.41
CA THR A 267 14.61 -4.75 -18.33
C THR A 267 14.17 -6.08 -17.71
N VAL A 268 12.87 -6.24 -17.44
CA VAL A 268 12.36 -7.46 -16.80
C VAL A 268 12.56 -8.66 -17.72
N LEU A 269 12.18 -8.51 -18.98
CA LEU A 269 12.30 -9.56 -19.99
C LEU A 269 13.78 -9.91 -20.25
N ALA A 270 14.65 -8.91 -20.35
CA ALA A 270 16.09 -9.09 -20.47
C ALA A 270 16.67 -9.87 -19.29
N HIS A 271 16.30 -9.46 -18.07
CA HIS A 271 16.77 -10.08 -16.85
C HIS A 271 16.40 -11.57 -16.79
N ARG A 272 15.12 -11.86 -16.94
CA ARG A 272 14.59 -13.22 -16.76
C ARG A 272 14.96 -14.15 -17.90
N ALA A 273 14.95 -13.67 -19.14
CA ALA A 273 15.23 -14.52 -20.28
C ALA A 273 16.73 -14.72 -20.51
N TYR A 274 17.59 -13.76 -20.18
CA TYR A 274 19.01 -13.82 -20.55
C TYR A 274 19.94 -13.71 -19.35
N HIS A 275 19.79 -12.67 -18.53
CA HIS A 275 20.80 -12.36 -17.51
C HIS A 275 20.85 -13.40 -16.37
N LEU A 276 19.73 -14.02 -15.99
CA LEU A 276 19.71 -15.14 -15.03
C LEU A 276 20.54 -16.34 -15.48
N ARG A 277 20.83 -16.44 -16.79
CA ARG A 277 21.67 -17.48 -17.39
C ARG A 277 23.07 -16.98 -17.74
N GLU A 278 23.44 -15.79 -17.25
CA GLU A 278 24.70 -15.11 -17.51
C GLU A 278 24.95 -14.80 -19.01
N VAL A 279 23.87 -14.61 -19.78
CA VAL A 279 23.94 -14.24 -21.21
C VAL A 279 23.50 -12.79 -21.39
N ALA A 280 24.19 -12.05 -22.27
CA ALA A 280 23.79 -10.71 -22.65
C ALA A 280 22.48 -10.73 -23.46
N ALA A 281 21.54 -9.82 -23.15
CA ALA A 281 20.31 -9.69 -23.91
C ALA A 281 20.54 -9.03 -25.29
N PRO A 282 19.81 -9.45 -26.34
CA PRO A 282 19.85 -8.81 -27.65
C PRO A 282 19.24 -7.40 -27.60
N VAL A 283 19.63 -6.53 -28.54
CA VAL A 283 19.10 -5.16 -28.65
C VAL A 283 18.49 -4.97 -30.06
N PRO A 284 17.17 -4.73 -30.20
CA PRO A 284 16.16 -4.68 -29.15
C PRO A 284 15.78 -6.07 -28.61
N VAL A 285 15.27 -6.13 -27.38
CA VAL A 285 14.73 -7.36 -26.79
C VAL A 285 13.33 -7.61 -27.36
N ASN A 286 13.15 -8.71 -28.10
CA ASN A 286 11.85 -9.16 -28.60
C ASN A 286 11.25 -10.21 -27.65
N TRP A 287 9.98 -10.06 -27.27
CA TRP A 287 9.34 -10.94 -26.29
C TRP A 287 9.12 -12.36 -26.80
N GLN A 288 8.77 -12.55 -28.08
CA GLN A 288 8.63 -13.89 -28.63
C GLN A 288 9.96 -14.64 -28.61
N GLN A 289 11.04 -13.98 -29.05
CA GLN A 289 12.37 -14.57 -29.03
C GLN A 289 12.85 -14.86 -27.60
N ALA A 290 12.57 -13.97 -26.64
CA ALA A 290 12.91 -14.18 -25.24
C ALA A 290 12.22 -15.41 -24.63
N LEU A 291 10.96 -15.69 -25.00
CA LEU A 291 10.25 -16.90 -24.56
C LEU A 291 10.84 -18.17 -25.17
N ILE A 292 11.22 -18.12 -26.45
CA ILE A 292 11.90 -19.24 -27.13
C ILE A 292 13.26 -19.49 -26.47
N ASP A 293 14.06 -18.45 -26.29
CA ASP A 293 15.41 -18.54 -25.75
C ASP A 293 15.44 -19.02 -24.31
N SER A 294 14.42 -18.68 -23.50
CA SER A 294 14.27 -19.14 -22.12
C SER A 294 13.79 -20.60 -22.01
N GLY A 295 13.49 -21.27 -23.12
CA GLY A 295 13.02 -22.66 -23.14
C GLY A 295 11.60 -22.85 -22.65
N GLN A 296 10.80 -21.77 -22.56
CA GLN A 296 9.41 -21.81 -22.12
C GLN A 296 8.45 -22.32 -23.17
N GLN A 297 8.89 -22.41 -24.42
CA GLN A 297 8.14 -23.00 -25.50
C GLN A 297 8.92 -24.18 -26.08
N PRO A 298 8.29 -25.36 -26.26
CA PRO A 298 8.88 -26.40 -27.09
C PRO A 298 9.04 -25.85 -28.52
N ALA A 299 10.10 -26.26 -29.22
CA ALA A 299 10.42 -25.85 -30.58
C ALA A 299 9.38 -26.37 -31.62
N VAL A 300 8.13 -25.93 -31.46
CA VAL A 300 7.03 -26.09 -32.39
C VAL A 300 7.00 -24.83 -33.24
N ASN A 301 6.73 -24.95 -34.53
CA ASN A 301 6.72 -23.84 -35.50
C ASN A 301 5.59 -22.80 -35.27
N GLU A 302 5.01 -22.73 -34.07
CA GLU A 302 3.93 -21.80 -33.73
C GLU A 302 4.51 -20.64 -32.90
N PRO A 303 4.12 -19.39 -33.18
CA PRO A 303 4.55 -18.26 -32.38
C PRO A 303 4.03 -18.39 -30.93
N PRO A 304 4.81 -17.99 -29.91
CA PRO A 304 4.36 -18.03 -28.53
C PRO A 304 3.11 -17.17 -28.32
N ASP A 305 2.18 -17.68 -27.51
CA ASP A 305 0.92 -17.00 -27.17
C ASP A 305 1.11 -16.00 -26.01
N GLU A 306 0.28 -14.96 -25.98
CA GLU A 306 0.34 -13.87 -25.00
C GLU A 306 0.19 -14.33 -23.53
N PRO A 307 -0.61 -15.35 -23.18
CA PRO A 307 -0.69 -15.86 -21.82
C PRO A 307 0.64 -16.41 -21.29
N LEU A 308 1.50 -16.95 -22.16
CA LEU A 308 2.83 -17.44 -21.76
C LEU A 308 3.74 -16.28 -21.36
N LEU A 309 3.58 -15.10 -21.98
CA LEU A 309 4.31 -13.90 -21.61
C LEU A 309 3.91 -13.44 -20.20
N ILE A 310 2.62 -13.44 -19.87
CA ILE A 310 2.15 -13.08 -18.53
C ILE A 310 2.63 -14.08 -17.50
N GLU A 311 2.54 -15.38 -17.79
CA GLU A 311 3.09 -16.39 -16.90
C GLU A 311 4.58 -16.17 -16.65
N PHE A 312 5.34 -15.85 -17.71
CA PHE A 312 6.76 -15.54 -17.62
C PHE A 312 7.05 -14.30 -16.75
N TYR A 313 6.22 -13.25 -16.84
CA TYR A 313 6.34 -12.06 -16.01
C TYR A 313 5.89 -12.25 -14.55
N HIS A 314 5.08 -13.26 -14.24
CA HIS A 314 4.61 -13.50 -12.87
C HIS A 314 5.25 -14.74 -12.21
N ARG A 315 6.39 -15.21 -12.73
CA ARG A 315 7.14 -16.36 -12.20
C ARG A 315 8.25 -15.99 -11.21
N ASP A 316 8.67 -17.02 -10.49
CA ASP A 316 9.93 -17.20 -9.78
C ASP A 316 10.17 -16.32 -8.54
N GLU A 317 9.30 -16.48 -7.54
CA GLU A 317 9.39 -15.77 -6.25
C GLU A 317 10.74 -16.01 -5.54
N GLU A 318 11.34 -17.20 -5.69
CA GLU A 318 12.60 -17.52 -5.02
C GLU A 318 13.80 -16.78 -5.65
N ALA A 319 13.87 -16.71 -6.99
CA ALA A 319 14.92 -15.96 -7.68
C ALA A 319 14.84 -14.46 -7.37
N GLU A 320 13.64 -13.89 -7.39
CA GLU A 320 13.43 -12.46 -7.16
C GLU A 320 13.57 -12.06 -5.67
N SER A 321 13.35 -13.00 -4.74
CA SER A 321 13.46 -12.73 -3.30
C SER A 321 14.84 -12.22 -2.86
N LYS A 322 15.88 -12.62 -3.59
CA LYS A 322 17.28 -12.27 -3.30
C LYS A 322 17.81 -11.19 -4.24
N PHE A 323 17.01 -10.72 -5.19
CA PHE A 323 17.47 -9.76 -6.19
C PHE A 323 17.95 -8.46 -5.53
N GLY A 324 19.03 -7.89 -6.09
CA GLY A 324 19.67 -6.67 -5.60
C GLY A 324 20.64 -6.09 -6.65
N PRO A 325 21.27 -4.93 -6.38
CA PRO A 325 22.21 -4.31 -7.31
C PRO A 325 23.40 -5.23 -7.64
N ASP A 326 23.78 -6.11 -6.71
CA ASP A 326 24.93 -7.00 -6.89
C ASP A 326 24.57 -8.40 -7.40
N THR A 327 23.28 -8.71 -7.60
CA THR A 327 22.86 -10.05 -8.05
C THR A 327 22.93 -10.25 -9.55
N CYS A 328 22.94 -9.16 -10.33
CA CYS A 328 22.98 -9.22 -11.78
C CYS A 328 23.86 -8.10 -12.35
N SER A 329 25.10 -8.43 -12.73
CA SER A 329 26.05 -7.47 -13.30
C SER A 329 25.52 -6.79 -14.57
N PHE A 330 24.86 -7.53 -15.47
CA PHE A 330 24.26 -6.94 -16.68
C PHE A 330 23.22 -5.85 -16.37
N CYS A 331 22.31 -6.10 -15.43
CA CYS A 331 21.31 -5.10 -15.02
C CYS A 331 21.97 -3.93 -14.29
N ARG A 332 22.93 -4.19 -13.41
CA ARG A 332 23.65 -3.15 -12.67
C ARG A 332 24.39 -2.22 -13.61
N ASP A 333 25.26 -2.79 -14.44
CA ASP A 333 26.16 -2.05 -15.32
C ASP A 333 25.37 -1.35 -16.44
N GLY A 334 24.24 -1.93 -16.87
CA GLY A 334 23.38 -1.37 -17.90
C GLY A 334 22.41 -0.29 -17.43
N PHE A 335 21.83 -0.42 -16.23
CA PHE A 335 20.63 0.35 -15.85
C PHE A 335 20.70 1.05 -14.49
N TYR A 336 21.57 0.66 -13.57
CA TYR A 336 21.54 1.16 -12.18
C TYR A 336 21.74 2.68 -12.10
N GLU A 337 22.87 3.17 -12.60
CA GLU A 337 23.18 4.61 -12.58
C GLU A 337 22.18 5.43 -13.40
N GLN A 338 21.67 4.86 -14.51
CA GLN A 338 20.65 5.50 -15.32
C GLN A 338 19.34 5.66 -14.53
N SER A 339 18.86 4.62 -13.84
CA SER A 339 17.66 4.69 -12.99
C SER A 339 17.82 5.75 -11.92
N ARG A 340 18.94 5.74 -11.19
CA ARG A 340 19.24 6.74 -10.15
C ARG A 340 19.31 8.17 -10.68
N ALA A 341 19.78 8.36 -11.92
CA ALA A 341 19.80 9.67 -12.56
C ALA A 341 18.40 10.13 -12.95
N LEU A 342 17.58 9.24 -13.52
CA LEU A 342 16.19 9.52 -13.87
C LEU A 342 15.35 9.87 -12.64
N GLU A 343 15.47 9.10 -11.56
CA GLU A 343 14.81 9.37 -10.27
C GLU A 343 15.16 10.74 -9.71
N ARG A 344 16.46 11.10 -9.74
CA ARG A 344 16.92 12.43 -9.28
C ARG A 344 16.38 13.55 -10.15
N SER A 345 16.42 13.40 -11.48
CA SER A 345 15.89 14.43 -12.40
C SER A 345 14.39 14.64 -12.20
N ALA A 346 13.61 13.55 -12.21
CA ALA A 346 12.17 13.59 -11.98
C ALA A 346 11.82 14.24 -10.64
N SER A 347 12.52 13.86 -9.57
CA SER A 347 12.31 14.41 -8.22
C SER A 347 12.65 15.91 -8.16
N ALA A 348 13.69 16.35 -8.87
CA ALA A 348 14.06 17.76 -8.96
C ALA A 348 12.99 18.60 -9.68
N VAL A 349 12.42 18.08 -10.78
CA VAL A 349 11.30 18.71 -11.48
C VAL A 349 10.10 18.89 -10.54
N MET A 350 9.72 17.82 -9.81
CA MET A 350 8.62 17.89 -8.84
C MET A 350 8.91 18.89 -7.72
N LYS A 351 10.13 18.91 -7.19
CA LYS A 351 10.54 19.85 -6.13
C LYS A 351 10.46 21.30 -6.57
N ALA A 352 10.85 21.61 -7.80
CA ALA A 352 10.78 22.96 -8.34
C ALA A 352 9.35 23.50 -8.37
N MET A 353 8.37 22.63 -8.62
CA MET A 353 6.95 22.99 -8.70
C MET A 353 6.22 22.88 -7.37
N VAL A 354 6.65 21.97 -6.49
CA VAL A 354 6.05 21.71 -5.17
C VAL A 354 7.10 21.93 -4.08
N PRO A 355 7.35 23.20 -3.67
CA PRO A 355 8.44 23.51 -2.74
C PRO A 355 8.31 22.88 -1.36
N SER A 356 7.13 22.42 -0.96
CA SER A 356 6.92 21.73 0.31
C SER A 356 7.46 20.30 0.33
N LEU A 357 7.74 19.69 -0.83
CA LEU A 357 8.27 18.33 -0.89
C LEU A 357 9.64 18.24 -0.21
N GLU A 358 9.77 17.31 0.71
CA GLU A 358 11.02 16.96 1.40
C GLU A 358 11.65 15.72 0.78
N SER A 359 10.84 14.78 0.30
CA SER A 359 11.32 13.56 -0.37
C SER A 359 10.34 13.02 -1.40
N VAL A 360 10.88 12.43 -2.47
CA VAL A 360 10.15 11.63 -3.45
C VAL A 360 10.70 10.21 -3.43
N GLU A 361 9.80 9.23 -3.38
CA GLU A 361 10.11 7.80 -3.37
C GLU A 361 9.60 7.14 -4.66
N TRP A 362 10.46 6.37 -5.31
CA TRP A 362 10.19 5.62 -6.55
C TRP A 362 10.27 4.13 -6.26
N MET A 363 9.57 3.29 -7.02
CA MET A 363 9.77 1.84 -6.91
C MET A 363 11.16 1.48 -7.42
N ASP A 364 11.86 0.61 -6.68
CA ASP A 364 13.25 0.30 -6.95
C ASP A 364 13.40 -1.11 -7.54
N TRP A 365 13.76 -1.15 -8.82
CA TRP A 365 14.07 -2.40 -9.52
C TRP A 365 15.20 -3.17 -8.82
N PHE A 366 16.13 -2.50 -8.16
CA PHE A 366 17.28 -3.13 -7.51
C PHE A 366 17.05 -3.45 -6.03
N SER A 367 15.80 -3.39 -5.58
CA SER A 367 15.44 -3.82 -4.23
C SER A 367 15.00 -5.29 -4.18
N PRO A 368 15.06 -5.95 -3.01
CA PRO A 368 14.53 -7.30 -2.85
C PRO A 368 13.06 -7.39 -3.28
N TYR A 369 12.72 -8.44 -4.02
CA TYR A 369 11.40 -8.62 -4.67
C TYR A 369 11.00 -7.49 -5.64
N HIS A 370 11.88 -6.51 -5.91
CA HIS A 370 11.55 -5.25 -6.56
C HIS A 370 10.47 -4.42 -5.84
N LEU A 371 10.06 -4.80 -4.62
CA LEU A 371 8.97 -4.14 -3.88
C LEU A 371 9.46 -3.01 -2.99
N GLY A 372 10.76 -2.76 -3.00
CA GLY A 372 11.36 -1.68 -2.28
C GLY A 372 11.28 -0.34 -3.00
N VAL A 373 11.80 0.69 -2.34
CA VAL A 373 11.76 2.05 -2.85
C VAL A 373 13.12 2.70 -2.80
N SER A 374 13.38 3.49 -3.84
CA SER A 374 14.48 4.43 -3.91
C SER A 374 13.99 5.78 -3.44
N ARG A 375 14.70 6.37 -2.48
CA ARG A 375 14.37 7.68 -1.93
C ARG A 375 15.30 8.76 -2.50
N CYS A 376 14.70 9.84 -2.98
CA CYS A 376 15.36 11.09 -3.32
C CYS A 376 14.95 12.17 -2.31
N ASP A 377 15.86 12.55 -1.41
CA ASP A 377 15.65 13.72 -0.55
C ASP A 377 15.82 14.99 -1.40
N VAL A 378 14.79 15.85 -1.40
CA VAL A 378 14.73 17.08 -2.20
C VAL A 378 14.53 18.33 -1.33
N GLY A 379 14.58 18.18 0.00
CA GLY A 379 14.49 19.27 0.96
C GLY A 379 15.69 20.24 0.92
N PRO A 380 15.61 21.39 1.60
CA PRO A 380 16.65 22.45 1.62
C PRO A 380 18.05 21.98 2.09
N GLY A 381 18.17 20.80 2.69
CA GLY A 381 19.43 20.20 3.12
C GLY A 381 20.05 19.18 2.14
N ALA A 382 19.37 18.83 1.05
CA ALA A 382 19.82 17.78 0.13
C ALA A 382 21.00 18.18 -0.76
N ALA A 383 21.31 19.48 -0.87
CA ALA A 383 22.40 20.01 -1.71
C ALA A 383 23.80 19.97 -1.04
N ARG A 384 24.02 19.08 -0.07
CA ARG A 384 25.32 18.91 0.61
C ARG A 384 25.73 17.44 0.71
N VAL A 385 25.93 16.78 -0.43
CA VAL A 385 26.82 15.60 -0.54
C VAL A 385 27.56 15.68 -1.86
#